data_AF-A0AA37V199-F1
#
_entry.id   AF-A0AA37V199-F1
#
_cell.length_a   1.000
_cell.length_b   1.000
_cell.length_c   1.000
_cell.angle_alpha   90.00
_cell.angle_beta   90.00
_cell.angle_gamma   90.00
#
_symmetry.space_group_name_H-M   'P 1'
#
loop_
_entity.id
_entity.type
_entity.pdbx_description
1 polymer ?
#
loop_
_entity_poly.entity_id
_entity_poly.type
_entity_poly.pdbx_seq_one_letter_code
_entity_poly.pdbx_strand_id
1 'polypeptide(L)'
;MDVDPYEWGPASVTYPDWQGTVQIDQVATSDLYALTGIDPDEWVIVGLDFGGGKSGMHNPHVIAVRKSELDGPHLSERPHIQAAEIQIHNGVDPFDLLHQIINVMEMRVRVRSVLGATITINEVLDEPPQEMSTD
;
A
#
# COMPACT_ATOMS: atom_id res chain seq x y z
N MET A 1 15.32 8.03 17.98
CA MET A 1 14.15 8.76 18.50
C MET A 1 13.22 7.70 19.04
N ASP A 2 12.76 7.84 20.27
CA ASP A 2 11.69 7.00 20.78
C ASP A 2 10.36 7.51 20.20
N VAL A 3 9.56 6.60 19.67
CA VAL A 3 8.24 6.88 19.07
C VAL A 3 7.20 6.32 20.03
N ASP A 4 6.18 7.11 20.35
CA ASP A 4 5.05 6.61 21.13
C ASP A 4 4.33 5.51 20.34
N PRO A 5 3.98 4.36 20.96
CA PRO A 5 3.28 3.29 20.27
C PRO A 5 1.98 3.80 19.64
N TYR A 6 1.75 3.42 18.37
CA TYR A 6 0.53 3.75 17.64
C TYR A 6 0.02 2.52 16.87
N GLU A 7 -1.29 2.47 16.60
CA GLU A 7 -1.87 1.40 15.76
C GLU A 7 -1.73 1.75 14.28
N TRP A 8 -1.04 0.91 13.52
CA TRP A 8 -1.00 1.00 12.06
C TRP A 8 -2.27 0.40 11.48
N GLY A 9 -3.07 1.23 10.81
CA GLY A 9 -4.37 0.87 10.22
C GLY A 9 -4.46 1.21 8.74
N PRO A 10 -5.67 1.15 8.14
CA PRO A 10 -5.87 1.57 6.77
C PRO A 10 -5.38 3.01 6.52
N ALA A 11 -5.00 3.30 5.28
CA ALA A 11 -4.60 4.64 4.86
C ALA A 11 -5.68 5.68 5.23
N SER A 12 -5.26 6.85 5.72
CA SER A 12 -6.14 7.92 6.20
C SER A 12 -5.68 9.27 5.69
N VAL A 13 -6.63 10.12 5.31
CA VAL A 13 -6.40 11.48 4.83
C VAL A 13 -7.46 12.42 5.39
N THR A 14 -7.20 13.73 5.39
CA THR A 14 -8.12 14.75 5.92
C THR A 14 -9.49 14.74 5.22
N TYR A 15 -9.50 14.49 3.91
CA TYR A 15 -10.71 14.46 3.08
C TYR A 15 -10.78 13.15 2.29
N PRO A 16 -11.37 12.09 2.88
CA PRO A 16 -11.36 10.76 2.27
C PRO A 16 -12.52 10.62 1.28
N ASP A 17 -12.54 11.46 0.25
CA ASP A 17 -13.60 11.52 -0.75
C ASP A 17 -13.62 10.26 -1.61
N TRP A 18 -12.44 9.66 -1.83
CA TRP A 18 -12.25 8.37 -2.47
C TRP A 18 -11.60 7.40 -1.49
N GLN A 19 -12.14 6.18 -1.42
CA GLN A 19 -11.60 5.10 -0.62
C GLN A 19 -11.70 3.79 -1.40
N GLY A 20 -10.80 2.86 -1.13
CA GLY A 20 -10.73 1.63 -1.90
C GLY A 20 -9.64 0.70 -1.43
N THR A 21 -9.40 -0.32 -2.25
CA THR A 21 -8.38 -1.33 -2.00
C THR A 21 -7.41 -1.37 -3.17
N VAL A 22 -6.16 -1.66 -2.85
CA VAL A 22 -5.11 -2.01 -3.81
C VAL A 22 -4.71 -3.46 -3.55
N GLN A 23 -4.54 -4.21 -4.62
CA GLN A 23 -3.90 -5.52 -4.58
C GLN A 23 -2.73 -5.54 -5.54
N ILE A 24 -1.66 -6.18 -5.11
CA ILE A 24 -0.39 -6.25 -5.81
C ILE A 24 0.03 -7.72 -5.88
N ASP A 25 0.45 -8.15 -7.06
CA ASP A 25 1.17 -9.41 -7.24
C ASP A 25 2.67 -9.13 -7.30
N GLN A 26 3.44 -9.90 -6.54
CA GLN A 26 4.89 -9.70 -6.45
C GLN A 26 5.60 -10.39 -7.63
N VAL A 27 6.57 -9.71 -8.23
CA VAL A 27 7.49 -10.34 -9.18
C VAL A 27 8.28 -11.42 -8.47
N ALA A 28 8.18 -12.67 -8.94
CA ALA A 28 8.82 -13.83 -8.32
C ALA A 28 10.35 -13.71 -8.16
N THR A 29 11.01 -12.88 -9.00
CA THR A 29 12.45 -12.63 -8.95
C THR A 29 12.83 -11.34 -8.22
N SER A 30 11.87 -10.57 -7.71
CA SER A 30 12.17 -9.34 -6.97
C SER A 30 12.70 -9.66 -5.57
N ASP A 31 13.81 -9.02 -5.19
CA ASP A 31 14.37 -9.11 -3.85
C ASP A 31 14.06 -7.81 -3.08
N LEU A 32 12.90 -7.79 -2.43
CA LEU A 32 12.45 -6.65 -1.64
C LEU A 32 13.44 -6.30 -0.50
N TYR A 33 14.13 -7.29 0.06
CA TYR A 33 15.12 -7.06 1.11
C TYR A 33 16.35 -6.34 0.56
N ALA A 34 16.86 -6.77 -0.59
CA ALA A 34 17.95 -6.07 -1.27
C ALA A 34 17.57 -4.62 -1.65
N LEU A 35 16.34 -4.41 -2.13
CA LEU A 35 15.86 -3.07 -2.54
C LEU A 35 15.69 -2.11 -1.36
N THR A 36 15.25 -2.63 -0.21
CA THR A 36 14.99 -1.82 0.98
C THR A 36 16.22 -1.70 1.89
N GLY A 37 17.21 -2.59 1.71
CA GLY A 37 18.37 -2.71 2.58
C GLY A 37 18.04 -3.33 3.95
N ILE A 38 16.84 -3.87 4.12
CA ILE A 38 16.43 -4.58 5.33
C ILE A 38 17.15 -5.93 5.39
N ASP A 39 17.75 -6.26 6.52
CA ASP A 39 18.41 -7.54 6.74
C ASP A 39 17.36 -8.67 6.79
N PRO A 40 17.33 -9.59 5.79
CA PRO A 40 16.38 -10.69 5.77
C PRO A 40 16.64 -11.69 6.89
N ASP A 41 17.79 -11.72 7.55
CA ASP A 41 18.10 -12.62 8.66
C ASP A 41 17.60 -12.10 10.01
N GLU A 42 17.38 -10.79 10.13
CA GLU A 42 16.89 -10.14 11.36
C GLU A 42 15.39 -9.81 11.29
N TRP A 43 14.88 -9.47 10.10
CA TRP A 43 13.54 -8.89 9.94
C TRP A 43 12.64 -9.68 9.00
N VAL A 44 11.33 -9.56 9.21
CA VAL A 44 10.29 -10.00 8.28
C VAL A 44 9.47 -8.79 7.87
N ILE A 45 9.43 -8.49 6.57
CA ILE A 45 8.60 -7.42 6.02
C ILE A 45 7.14 -7.88 5.97
N VAL A 46 6.24 -7.09 6.56
CA VAL A 46 4.79 -7.39 6.66
C VAL A 46 3.91 -6.33 6.03
N GLY A 47 4.47 -5.18 5.66
CA GLY A 47 3.73 -4.12 5.01
C GLY A 47 4.67 -3.11 4.36
N LEU A 48 4.10 -2.32 3.45
CA LEU A 48 4.76 -1.18 2.83
C LEU A 48 3.83 0.02 2.97
N ASP A 49 4.41 1.17 3.24
CA ASP A 49 3.69 2.45 3.25
C ASP A 49 4.34 3.43 2.26
N PHE A 50 3.49 3.99 1.41
CA PHE A 50 3.86 4.96 0.40
C PHE A 50 2.68 5.91 0.20
N GLY A 51 3.00 7.17 -0.06
CA GLY A 51 2.01 8.23 -0.04
C GLY A 51 2.60 9.55 -0.52
N GLY A 52 1.72 10.46 -0.89
CA GLY A 52 2.12 11.76 -1.37
C GLY A 52 0.94 12.60 -1.80
N GLY A 53 1.25 13.83 -2.21
CA GLY A 53 0.24 14.76 -2.71
C GLY A 53 0.90 15.94 -3.41
N LYS A 54 0.14 17.03 -3.56
CA LYS A 54 0.60 18.24 -4.25
C LYS A 54 1.92 18.81 -3.70
N SER A 55 2.20 18.57 -2.42
CA SER A 55 3.41 19.04 -1.74
C SER A 55 4.63 18.13 -1.94
N GLY A 56 4.48 17.02 -2.65
CA GLY A 56 5.52 16.00 -2.85
C GLY A 56 5.12 14.62 -2.32
N MET A 57 5.97 13.64 -2.58
CA MET A 57 5.88 12.30 -2.02
C MET A 57 6.60 12.26 -0.66
N HIS A 58 6.11 11.46 0.28
CA HIS A 58 6.93 11.07 1.43
C HIS A 58 7.82 9.88 1.08
N ASN A 59 8.90 9.68 1.83
CA ASN A 59 9.76 8.52 1.62
C ASN A 59 8.97 7.25 1.92
N PRO A 60 9.22 6.15 1.19
CA PRO A 60 8.55 4.91 1.45
C PRO A 60 9.03 4.32 2.79
N HIS A 61 8.11 3.72 3.53
CA HIS A 61 8.39 3.00 4.77
C HIS A 61 8.11 1.52 4.59
N VAL A 62 8.89 0.70 5.30
CA VAL A 62 8.65 -0.73 5.45
C VAL A 62 8.11 -0.96 6.84
N ILE A 63 7.01 -1.71 6.94
CA ILE A 63 6.54 -2.23 8.22
C ILE A 63 7.15 -3.62 8.39
N ALA A 64 7.99 -3.79 9.40
CA ALA A 64 8.77 -5.00 9.60
C ALA A 64 8.73 -5.49 11.06
N VAL A 65 8.80 -6.79 11.25
CA VAL A 65 8.82 -7.45 12.56
C VAL A 65 10.18 -8.10 12.79
N ARG A 66 10.72 -8.01 14.00
CA ARG A 66 11.96 -8.71 14.36
C ARG A 66 11.70 -10.21 14.41
N LYS A 67 12.53 -11.01 13.75
CA LYS A 67 12.41 -12.48 13.78
C LYS A 67 12.50 -13.05 15.20
N SER A 68 13.29 -12.43 16.07
CA SER A 68 13.36 -12.81 17.50
C SER A 68 12.04 -12.68 18.25
N GLU A 69 11.10 -11.86 17.77
CA GLU A 69 9.78 -11.67 18.36
C GLU A 69 8.73 -12.62 17.74
N LEU A 70 9.13 -13.36 16.71
CA LEU A 70 8.29 -14.32 15.99
C LEU A 70 8.35 -15.73 16.57
N ASP A 71 9.07 -15.97 17.65
CA ASP A 71 9.00 -17.25 18.38
C ASP A 71 7.53 -17.55 18.75
N GLY A 72 7.01 -18.68 18.28
CA GLY A 72 5.62 -19.11 18.52
C GLY A 72 4.75 -19.20 17.24
N PRO A 73 3.45 -18.86 17.31
CA PRO A 73 2.49 -19.09 16.23
C PRO A 73 2.82 -18.27 14.97
N HIS A 74 2.37 -18.78 13.83
CA HIS A 74 2.63 -18.17 12.52
C HIS A 74 2.08 -16.74 12.49
N LEU A 75 2.67 -15.83 11.68
CA LEU A 75 2.26 -14.42 11.60
C LEU A 75 0.73 -14.26 11.37
N SER A 76 0.16 -15.12 10.53
CA SER A 76 -1.28 -15.14 10.22
C SER A 76 -2.19 -15.50 11.38
N GLU A 77 -1.65 -16.06 12.47
CA GLU A 77 -2.38 -16.54 13.63
C GLU A 77 -2.32 -15.55 14.80
N ARG A 78 -1.55 -14.46 14.66
CA ARG A 78 -1.36 -13.46 15.70
C ARG A 78 -2.47 -12.41 15.67
N PRO A 79 -3.24 -12.22 16.77
CA PRO A 79 -4.29 -11.20 16.83
C PRO A 79 -3.71 -9.78 16.92
N HIS A 80 -2.45 -9.65 17.34
CA HIS A 80 -1.72 -8.40 17.44
C HIS A 80 -0.24 -8.65 17.16
N ILE A 81 0.39 -7.75 16.42
CA ILE A 81 1.79 -7.83 16.00
C ILE A 81 2.45 -6.49 16.36
N GLN A 82 3.53 -6.55 17.15
CA GLN A 82 4.40 -5.39 17.33
C GLN A 82 5.35 -5.32 16.13
N ALA A 83 5.39 -4.17 15.48
CA ALA A 83 6.18 -3.94 14.28
C ALA A 83 6.94 -2.62 14.38
N ALA A 84 8.05 -2.52 13.66
CA ALA A 84 8.78 -1.30 13.43
C ALA A 84 8.37 -0.70 12.08
N GLU A 85 8.22 0.61 12.05
CA GLU A 85 8.17 1.41 10.83
C GLU A 85 9.60 1.86 10.49
N ILE A 86 10.12 1.43 9.34
CA ILE A 86 11.50 1.71 8.92
C ILE A 86 11.46 2.55 7.65
N GLN A 87 11.93 3.79 7.74
CA GLN A 87 12.04 4.68 6.59
C GLN A 87 13.19 4.24 5.66
N ILE A 88 12.89 4.11 4.37
CA ILE A 88 13.90 3.79 3.35
C ILE A 88 14.60 5.09 2.95
N HIS A 89 15.85 5.28 3.40
CA HIS A 89 16.58 6.54 3.24
C HIS A 89 17.42 6.67 1.95
N ASN A 90 17.39 5.68 1.05
CA ASN A 90 18.38 5.57 -0.03
C ASN A 90 18.05 6.35 -1.32
N GLY A 91 17.18 7.37 -1.26
CA GLY A 91 16.74 8.10 -2.45
C GLY A 91 15.99 7.23 -3.47
N VAL A 92 15.46 6.10 -3.01
CA VAL A 92 14.62 5.20 -3.81
C VAL A 92 13.30 5.92 -4.04
N ASP A 93 13.01 6.26 -5.30
CA ASP A 93 11.70 6.78 -5.66
C ASP A 93 10.64 5.71 -5.35
N PRO A 94 9.53 6.06 -4.65
CA PRO A 94 8.50 5.09 -4.31
C PRO A 94 7.94 4.33 -5.52
N PHE A 95 7.83 4.98 -6.68
CA PHE A 95 7.36 4.34 -7.89
C PHE A 95 8.40 3.44 -8.53
N ASP A 96 9.69 3.75 -8.39
CA ASP A 96 10.77 2.85 -8.82
C ASP A 96 10.80 1.57 -7.97
N LEU A 97 10.55 1.68 -6.65
CA LEU A 97 10.40 0.51 -5.77
C LEU A 97 9.20 -0.33 -6.19
N LEU A 98 8.03 0.31 -6.36
CA LEU A 98 6.81 -0.36 -6.79
C LEU A 98 7.01 -1.04 -8.15
N HIS A 99 7.62 -0.37 -9.12
CA HIS A 99 7.84 -0.94 -10.45
C HIS A 99 8.75 -2.17 -10.44
N GLN A 100 9.70 -2.25 -9.50
CA GLN A 100 10.61 -3.39 -9.39
C GLN A 100 10.01 -4.60 -8.66
N ILE A 101 9.02 -4.38 -7.79
CA ILE A 101 8.41 -5.46 -7.00
C ILE A 101 7.06 -5.92 -7.56
N ILE A 102 6.39 -5.10 -8.37
CA ILE A 102 5.03 -5.37 -8.86
C ILE A 102 5.07 -6.02 -10.25
N ASN A 103 4.41 -7.17 -10.37
CA ASN A 103 4.11 -7.79 -11.66
C ASN A 103 2.76 -7.28 -12.20
N VAL A 104 1.74 -7.26 -11.34
CA VAL A 104 0.39 -6.76 -11.65
C VAL A 104 -0.12 -5.93 -10.48
N MET A 105 -0.73 -4.78 -10.77
CA MET A 105 -1.42 -3.93 -9.80
C MET A 105 -2.88 -3.78 -10.20
N GLU A 106 -3.80 -4.09 -9.28
CA GLU A 106 -5.21 -3.79 -9.43
C GLU A 106 -5.64 -2.77 -8.37
N MET A 107 -6.23 -1.67 -8.83
CA MET A 107 -6.74 -0.61 -7.96
C MET A 107 -8.23 -0.42 -8.23
N ARG A 108 -9.04 -0.47 -7.17
CA ARG A 108 -10.47 -0.15 -7.23
C ARG A 108 -10.80 0.88 -6.16
N VAL A 109 -11.22 2.05 -6.60
CA VAL A 109 -11.62 3.17 -5.73
C VAL A 109 -13.07 3.53 -5.94
N ARG A 110 -13.71 4.00 -4.87
CA ARG A 110 -15.10 4.43 -4.86
C ARG A 110 -15.23 5.75 -4.11
N VAL A 111 -16.21 6.55 -4.50
CA VAL A 111 -16.57 7.72 -3.72
C VAL A 111 -17.19 7.28 -2.39
N ARG A 112 -16.95 8.07 -1.33
CA ARG A 112 -17.41 7.77 0.05
C ARG A 112 -18.89 7.38 0.13
N SER A 113 -19.76 8.03 -0.65
CA SER A 113 -21.20 7.81 -0.62
C SER A 113 -21.64 6.40 -1.05
N VAL A 114 -20.79 5.62 -1.73
CA VAL A 114 -21.15 4.30 -2.28
C VAL A 114 -20.27 3.15 -1.75
N LEU A 115 -19.53 3.35 -0.65
CA LEU A 115 -18.62 2.32 -0.12
C LEU A 115 -19.34 1.02 0.26
N GLY A 116 -20.55 1.11 0.83
CA GLY A 116 -21.37 -0.05 1.18
C GLY A 116 -22.29 -0.56 0.07
N ALA A 117 -22.30 0.08 -1.11
CA ALA A 117 -23.21 -0.28 -2.19
C ALA A 117 -22.66 -1.44 -3.04
N THR A 118 -23.56 -2.31 -3.50
CA THR A 118 -23.28 -3.25 -4.60
C THR A 118 -23.39 -2.48 -5.92
N ILE A 119 -22.33 -2.50 -6.72
CA ILE A 119 -22.29 -1.87 -8.05
C ILE A 119 -22.29 -2.98 -9.10
N THR A 120 -23.29 -3.01 -9.97
CA THR A 120 -23.37 -3.93 -11.12
C THR A 120 -23.10 -3.14 -12.40
N ILE A 121 -22.14 -3.62 -13.21
CA ILE A 121 -21.83 -3.03 -14.52
C ILE A 121 -22.70 -3.73 -15.57
N ASN A 122 -23.56 -2.97 -16.25
CA ASN A 122 -24.49 -3.50 -17.26
C ASN A 122 -24.10 -3.13 -18.71
N GLU A 123 -23.17 -2.20 -18.88
CA GLU A 123 -22.66 -1.74 -20.17
C GLU A 123 -21.20 -1.30 -20.04
N VAL A 124 -20.42 -1.45 -21.12
CA VAL A 124 -19.04 -0.97 -21.22
C VAL A 124 -18.98 -0.06 -22.43
N LEU A 125 -18.63 1.20 -22.22
CA LEU A 125 -18.53 2.23 -23.25
C LEU A 125 -17.08 2.71 -23.33
N ASP A 126 -16.63 3.07 -24.54
CA ASP A 126 -15.31 3.69 -24.76
C ASP A 126 -15.31 5.16 -24.29
N GLU A 127 -16.41 5.87 -24.58
CA GLU A 127 -16.66 7.24 -24.12
C GLU A 127 -18.14 7.44 -23.77
N PRO A 128 -18.49 8.39 -22.89
CA PRO A 128 -19.89 8.70 -22.60
C PRO A 128 -20.58 9.28 -23.84
N PRO A 129 -21.85 8.94 -24.12
CA PRO A 129 -22.60 9.51 -25.23
C PRO A 129 -22.61 11.03 -25.13
N GLN A 130 -22.08 11.71 -26.14
CA GLN A 130 -22.16 13.16 -26.23
C GLN A 130 -23.49 13.52 -26.88
N GLU A 131 -24.30 14.37 -26.23
CA GLU A 131 -25.38 15.04 -26.95
C GLU A 131 -24.73 16.00 -27.96
N MET A 132 -25.07 15.86 -29.25
CA MET A 132 -24.67 16.85 -30.24
C MET A 132 -25.32 18.18 -29.84
N SER A 133 -24.51 19.13 -29.35
CA SER A 133 -24.91 20.53 -29.22
C SER A 133 -25.29 21.02 -30.62
N THR A 134 -26.59 21.07 -30.89
CA THR A 134 -27.12 21.82 -32.02
C THR A 134 -26.99 23.29 -31.68
N ASP A 135 -25.90 23.89 -32.12
CA ASP A 135 -25.78 25.35 -32.27
C ASP A 135 -26.67 25.85 -33.43
#